data_AF-A0A958PN03-F1
#
_entry.id   AF-A0A958PN03-F1
#
_cell.length_a   1.000
_cell.length_b   1.000
_cell.length_c   1.000
_cell.angle_alpha   90.00
_cell.angle_beta   90.00
_cell.angle_gamma   90.00
#
_symmetry.space_group_name_H-M   'P 1'
#
loop_
_entity.id
_entity.type
_entity.pdbx_description
1 polymer ?
#
loop_
_entity_poly.entity_id
_entity_poly.type
_entity_poly.pdbx_seq_one_letter_code
_entity_poly.pdbx_strand_id
1 'polypeptide(L)'
;EYKIQEVDYFKKQTVWDRHSPLVDFKEERYLDSKKARFVDFISWGMKQYPAQHYMIILWGHGKGWLVRDKAQVSHLSGSELADSLRQIHEEVLESKRPIDNFIADACFMQGVELATELSTYTRFTSGSAQVQSFLGLPYRTFFYELNSSFHRLGQRLKRQAEQFQKRGLPEKARAALDKWEVLKKDEPAAVANTLPYLVSASLSDSGYQGRVDKSSDGYPEGKDFFTFASVDGKVLRLQLIPQLEKLAVALKAFLFEDKEKRFERALDLQFAVPALQMFRTDLRTRELGSTLGKLKLLGKSYPGSAQARVVARAAHEAEKTLEAVVPSVYFSKRYEKYPRFRAIGFWLPESPEEYKEDLAAFQDTLFFNSNTLKAKKPAWKDLYEVLFEEEP
;
A
#
# COMPACT_ATOMS: atom_id res chain seq x y z
N GLU A 1 -37.53 -6.21 11.38
CA GLU A 1 -37.89 -5.44 10.17
C GLU A 1 -36.91 -4.29 10.01
N TYR A 2 -36.11 -4.29 8.95
CA TYR A 2 -35.23 -3.17 8.62
C TYR A 2 -36.03 -2.18 7.77
N LYS A 3 -36.19 -0.93 8.25
CA LYS A 3 -36.84 0.13 7.47
C LYS A 3 -35.84 0.79 6.53
N ILE A 4 -36.03 0.57 5.23
CA ILE A 4 -35.36 1.30 4.16
C ILE A 4 -35.83 2.76 4.19
N GLN A 5 -34.88 3.71 4.19
CA GLN A 5 -35.16 5.15 4.23
C GLN A 5 -35.02 5.75 2.82
N GLU A 6 -36.00 6.56 2.39
CA GLU A 6 -36.01 7.17 1.05
C GLU A 6 -35.07 8.39 0.90
N VAL A 7 -34.70 8.73 -0.34
CA VAL A 7 -33.74 9.81 -0.68
C VAL A 7 -34.10 11.18 -0.07
N ASP A 8 -35.39 11.51 0.07
CA ASP A 8 -35.83 12.78 0.64
C ASP A 8 -35.72 12.86 2.18
N TYR A 9 -35.54 11.73 2.86
CA TYR A 9 -35.17 11.70 4.28
C TYR A 9 -33.78 12.32 4.50
N PHE A 10 -32.83 12.07 3.60
CA PHE A 10 -31.44 12.54 3.72
C PHE A 10 -31.28 14.04 3.56
N LYS A 11 -32.16 14.69 2.78
CA LYS A 11 -32.12 16.15 2.54
C LYS A 11 -32.51 16.97 3.78
N LYS A 12 -33.16 16.34 4.77
CA LYS A 12 -33.69 17.00 5.97
C LYS A 12 -32.82 16.78 7.22
N GLN A 13 -31.74 16.02 7.12
CA GLN A 13 -30.91 15.58 8.24
C GLN A 13 -29.74 16.54 8.49
N THR A 14 -29.41 16.80 9.75
CA THR A 14 -28.16 17.50 10.10
C THR A 14 -26.98 16.53 10.05
N VAL A 15 -25.74 17.03 10.01
CA VAL A 15 -24.53 16.18 9.95
C VAL A 15 -24.38 15.26 11.17
N TRP A 16 -25.08 15.55 12.27
CA TRP A 16 -25.05 14.79 13.51
C TRP A 16 -26.13 13.70 13.59
N ASP A 17 -27.17 13.78 12.75
CA ASP A 17 -28.31 12.85 12.73
C ASP A 17 -28.13 11.70 11.73
N ARG A 18 -27.08 11.72 10.89
CA ARG A 18 -26.78 10.64 9.94
C ARG A 18 -26.35 9.35 10.66
N HIS A 19 -27.33 8.61 11.16
CA HIS A 19 -27.23 7.16 11.27
C HIS A 19 -27.14 6.61 9.84
N SER A 20 -26.15 5.78 9.50
CA SER A 20 -26.08 5.10 8.20
C SER A 20 -27.27 4.13 8.13
N PRO A 21 -28.43 4.51 7.56
CA PRO A 21 -29.57 3.62 7.56
C PRO A 21 -29.29 2.55 6.52
N LEU A 22 -29.79 1.34 6.75
CA LEU A 22 -29.75 0.31 5.72
C LEU A 22 -30.61 0.79 4.55
N VAL A 23 -29.98 1.23 3.46
CA VAL A 23 -30.68 1.75 2.26
C VAL A 23 -31.23 0.61 1.43
N ASP A 24 -30.50 -0.51 1.37
CA ASP A 24 -30.96 -1.74 0.76
C ASP A 24 -30.12 -2.89 1.32
N PHE A 25 -30.67 -4.08 1.37
CA PHE A 25 -29.99 -5.29 1.80
C PHE A 25 -30.15 -6.35 0.73
N LYS A 26 -29.04 -6.68 0.09
CA LYS A 26 -28.96 -7.87 -0.75
C LYS A 26 -28.76 -9.07 0.16
N GLU A 27 -29.77 -9.94 0.25
CA GLU A 27 -29.64 -11.22 0.95
C GLU A 27 -28.40 -11.97 0.47
N GLU A 28 -27.63 -12.50 1.42
CA GLU A 28 -26.45 -13.29 1.09
C GLU A 28 -26.90 -14.56 0.37
N ARG A 29 -26.73 -14.58 -0.95
CA ARG A 29 -26.89 -15.82 -1.72
C ARG A 29 -25.71 -16.71 -1.43
N TYR A 30 -25.97 -18.00 -1.23
CA TYR A 30 -24.94 -19.03 -1.29
C TYR A 30 -24.46 -19.18 -2.74
N LEU A 31 -23.63 -18.25 -3.21
CA LEU A 31 -22.85 -18.42 -4.43
C LEU A 31 -21.64 -19.33 -4.14
N ASP A 32 -21.26 -20.11 -5.15
CA ASP A 32 -20.32 -21.24 -5.03
C ASP A 32 -18.92 -20.85 -4.52
N SER A 33 -18.49 -19.59 -4.65
CA SER A 33 -17.19 -19.10 -4.14
C SER A 33 -17.24 -17.72 -3.48
N LYS A 34 -16.27 -17.43 -2.59
CA LYS A 34 -16.09 -16.09 -1.97
C LYS A 34 -15.79 -15.02 -3.02
N LYS A 35 -14.98 -15.37 -4.03
CA LYS A 35 -14.74 -14.55 -5.22
C LYS A 35 -16.07 -14.16 -5.90
N ALA A 36 -16.93 -15.14 -6.19
CA ALA A 36 -18.23 -14.89 -6.82
C ALA A 36 -19.14 -14.02 -5.95
N ARG A 37 -19.17 -14.24 -4.63
CA ARG A 37 -19.91 -13.37 -3.69
C ARG A 37 -19.41 -11.93 -3.69
N PHE A 38 -18.10 -11.73 -3.68
CA PHE A 38 -17.51 -10.40 -3.72
C PHE A 38 -17.84 -9.68 -5.04
N VAL A 39 -17.65 -10.36 -6.19
CA VAL A 39 -18.00 -9.81 -7.50
C VAL A 39 -19.49 -9.49 -7.60
N ASP A 40 -20.38 -10.39 -7.20
CA ASP A 40 -21.84 -10.17 -7.25
C ASP A 40 -22.28 -8.99 -6.37
N PHE A 41 -21.74 -8.89 -5.15
CA PHE A 41 -22.08 -7.79 -4.24
C PHE A 41 -21.64 -6.43 -4.78
N ILE A 42 -20.39 -6.30 -5.22
CA ILE A 42 -19.87 -5.03 -5.74
C ILE A 42 -20.57 -4.68 -7.06
N SER A 43 -20.75 -5.65 -7.95
CA SER A 43 -21.44 -5.44 -9.23
C SER A 43 -22.89 -5.00 -9.02
N TRP A 44 -23.60 -5.61 -8.07
CA TRP A 44 -24.95 -5.19 -7.71
C TRP A 44 -24.95 -3.75 -7.19
N GLY A 45 -24.06 -3.41 -6.25
CA GLY A 45 -23.99 -2.06 -5.68
C GLY A 45 -23.74 -0.99 -6.74
N MET A 46 -22.79 -1.23 -7.65
CA MET A 46 -22.48 -0.29 -8.75
C MET A 46 -23.62 -0.17 -9.76
N LYS A 47 -24.35 -1.25 -10.05
CA LYS A 47 -25.50 -1.25 -10.98
C LYS A 47 -26.73 -0.57 -10.38
N GLN A 48 -27.00 -0.77 -9.10
CA GLN A 48 -28.13 -0.13 -8.41
C GLN A 48 -27.85 1.34 -8.10
N TYR A 49 -26.60 1.68 -7.78
CA TYR A 49 -26.18 3.02 -7.39
C TYR A 49 -25.05 3.51 -8.31
N PRO A 50 -25.37 3.88 -9.57
CA PRO A 50 -24.38 4.42 -10.50
C PRO A 50 -23.82 5.75 -9.95
N ALA A 51 -22.49 5.85 -9.88
CA ALA A 51 -21.80 7.02 -9.33
C ALA A 51 -20.67 7.48 -10.25
N GLN A 52 -20.24 8.74 -10.11
CA GLN A 52 -19.06 9.24 -10.82
C GLN A 52 -17.75 8.66 -10.27
N HIS A 53 -17.71 8.31 -8.99
CA HIS A 53 -16.55 7.71 -8.34
C HIS A 53 -16.96 6.50 -7.49
N TYR A 54 -16.08 5.50 -7.44
CA TYR A 54 -16.28 4.29 -6.64
C TYR A 54 -15.14 4.06 -5.65
N MET A 55 -15.51 3.82 -4.40
CA MET A 55 -14.60 3.43 -3.34
C MET A 55 -15.05 2.08 -2.77
N ILE A 56 -14.14 1.12 -2.70
CA ILE A 56 -14.34 -0.17 -2.06
C ILE A 56 -13.55 -0.18 -0.76
N ILE A 57 -14.21 -0.50 0.35
CA ILE A 57 -13.55 -0.78 1.63
C ILE A 57 -13.72 -2.26 1.92
N LEU A 58 -12.63 -3.01 1.91
CA LEU A 58 -12.59 -4.43 2.26
C LEU A 58 -12.12 -4.56 3.72
N TRP A 59 -13.04 -4.98 4.59
CA TRP A 59 -12.80 -5.12 6.02
C TRP A 59 -12.68 -6.59 6.43
N GLY A 60 -11.69 -6.92 7.27
CA GLY A 60 -11.56 -8.24 7.87
C GLY A 60 -10.12 -8.61 8.22
N HIS A 61 -9.83 -9.91 8.22
CA HIS A 61 -8.46 -10.39 8.35
C HIS A 61 -7.73 -10.33 7.01
N GLY A 62 -6.46 -9.96 7.05
CA GLY A 62 -5.56 -10.01 5.91
C GLY A 62 -4.30 -10.80 6.26
N LYS A 63 -3.70 -11.42 5.25
CA LYS A 63 -2.39 -12.09 5.32
C LYS A 63 -1.47 -11.62 4.18
N GLY A 64 -1.76 -10.44 3.63
CA GLY A 64 -1.04 -9.91 2.47
C GLY A 64 -1.09 -10.88 1.28
N TRP A 65 0.01 -10.95 0.54
CA TRP A 65 0.12 -11.87 -0.61
C TRP A 65 0.42 -13.32 -0.19
N LEU A 66 1.12 -13.50 0.93
CA LEU A 66 1.58 -14.81 1.39
C LEU A 66 0.46 -15.55 2.14
N VAL A 67 -0.28 -16.40 1.44
CA VAL A 67 -1.26 -17.31 2.04
C VAL A 67 -0.71 -18.74 2.01
N ARG A 68 -0.17 -19.20 3.15
CA ARG A 68 0.38 -20.57 3.31
C ARG A 68 -0.67 -21.65 3.55
N ASP A 69 -1.88 -21.26 3.95
CA ASP A 69 -2.95 -22.18 4.32
C ASP A 69 -4.11 -22.06 3.33
N LYS A 70 -4.01 -22.77 2.20
CA LYS A 70 -5.07 -22.87 1.18
C LYS A 70 -6.27 -23.69 1.66
N ALA A 71 -6.17 -24.38 2.81
CA ALA A 71 -7.21 -25.28 3.31
C ALA A 71 -8.31 -24.53 4.10
N GLN A 72 -8.14 -23.25 4.42
CA GLN A 72 -9.21 -22.48 5.08
C GLN A 72 -10.28 -22.07 4.07
N VAL A 73 -11.51 -22.53 4.27
CA VAL A 73 -12.63 -22.33 3.32
C VAL A 73 -13.13 -20.86 3.24
N SER A 74 -12.55 -19.93 4.02
CA SER A 74 -13.07 -18.57 4.24
C SER A 74 -12.16 -17.42 3.79
N HIS A 75 -11.15 -17.66 2.93
CA HIS A 75 -10.23 -16.61 2.46
C HIS A 75 -10.45 -16.23 0.99
N LEU A 76 -10.04 -15.01 0.62
CA LEU A 76 -9.86 -14.58 -0.76
C LEU A 76 -8.36 -14.36 -0.96
N SER A 77 -7.71 -15.17 -1.79
CA SER A 77 -6.28 -15.00 -2.09
C SER A 77 -6.02 -13.69 -2.83
N GLY A 78 -4.77 -13.22 -2.83
CA GLY A 78 -4.38 -12.00 -3.56
C GLY A 78 -4.70 -12.08 -5.06
N SER A 79 -4.52 -13.26 -5.67
CA SER A 79 -4.86 -13.50 -7.08
C SER A 79 -6.37 -13.51 -7.32
N GLU A 80 -7.16 -14.16 -6.46
CA GLU A 80 -8.62 -14.13 -6.57
C GLU A 80 -9.20 -12.73 -6.35
N LEU A 81 -8.60 -11.92 -5.47
CA LEU A 81 -8.97 -10.52 -5.28
C LEU A 81 -8.67 -9.70 -6.54
N ALA A 82 -7.46 -9.82 -7.10
CA ALA A 82 -7.10 -9.14 -8.34
C ALA A 82 -8.02 -9.55 -9.50
N ASP A 83 -8.31 -10.84 -9.63
CA ASP A 83 -9.20 -11.37 -10.66
C ASP A 83 -10.66 -10.95 -10.45
N SER A 84 -11.09 -10.78 -9.19
CA SER A 84 -12.41 -10.20 -8.89
C SER A 84 -12.51 -8.75 -9.34
N LEU A 85 -11.49 -7.93 -9.05
CA LEU A 85 -11.47 -6.53 -9.48
C LEU A 85 -11.35 -6.41 -11.00
N ARG A 86 -10.60 -7.30 -11.65
CA ARG A 86 -10.57 -7.43 -13.11
C ARG A 86 -11.96 -7.67 -13.67
N GLN A 87 -12.67 -8.67 -13.12
CA GLN A 87 -14.02 -9.00 -13.57
C GLN A 87 -14.98 -7.82 -13.40
N ILE A 88 -14.96 -7.13 -12.25
CA ILE A 88 -15.78 -5.93 -12.02
C ILE A 88 -15.40 -4.82 -13.02
N HIS A 89 -14.10 -4.61 -13.25
CA HIS A 89 -13.61 -3.60 -14.19
C HIS A 89 -14.08 -3.88 -15.62
N GLU A 90 -14.05 -5.13 -16.07
CA GLU A 90 -14.47 -5.55 -17.41
C GLU A 90 -15.99 -5.54 -17.56
N GLU A 91 -16.73 -6.16 -16.64
CA GLU A 91 -18.16 -6.43 -16.78
C GLU A 91 -19.07 -5.29 -16.31
N VAL A 92 -18.61 -4.47 -15.35
CA VAL A 92 -19.43 -3.41 -14.73
C VAL A 92 -18.95 -2.03 -15.15
N LEU A 93 -17.64 -1.82 -15.19
CA LEU A 93 -17.05 -0.55 -15.62
C LEU A 93 -16.70 -0.51 -17.11
N GLU A 94 -17.00 -1.58 -17.85
CA GLU A 94 -16.79 -1.71 -19.30
C GLU A 94 -15.35 -1.39 -19.74
N SER A 95 -14.38 -1.66 -18.87
CA SER A 95 -12.96 -1.31 -19.05
C SER A 95 -12.68 0.19 -19.26
N LYS A 96 -13.62 1.08 -18.91
CA LYS A 96 -13.51 2.53 -19.17
C LYS A 96 -12.69 3.26 -18.11
N ARG A 97 -12.77 2.82 -16.86
CA ARG A 97 -12.09 3.47 -15.73
C ARG A 97 -11.80 2.50 -14.60
N PRO A 98 -10.67 2.65 -13.89
CA PRO A 98 -10.42 1.91 -12.67
C PRO A 98 -11.37 2.35 -11.55
N ILE A 99 -11.51 1.51 -10.54
CA ILE A 99 -12.10 1.87 -9.25
C ILE A 99 -11.21 2.95 -8.61
N ASP A 100 -11.79 4.03 -8.10
CA ASP A 100 -11.03 5.18 -7.65
C ASP A 100 -10.19 4.88 -6.40
N ASN A 101 -10.79 4.23 -5.40
CA ASN A 101 -10.11 3.87 -4.16
C ASN A 101 -10.44 2.42 -3.76
N PHE A 102 -9.42 1.61 -3.58
CA PHE A 102 -9.53 0.33 -2.89
C PHE A 102 -8.83 0.46 -1.52
N ILE A 103 -9.58 0.28 -0.45
CA ILE A 103 -9.09 0.43 0.91
C ILE A 103 -9.21 -0.92 1.59
N ALA A 104 -8.07 -1.48 2.00
CA ALA A 104 -8.03 -2.64 2.85
C ALA A 104 -7.97 -2.21 4.31
N ASP A 105 -9.08 -2.39 5.02
CA ASP A 105 -9.14 -2.31 6.49
C ASP A 105 -8.84 -3.70 7.07
N ALA A 106 -7.62 -4.16 6.80
CA ALA A 106 -7.13 -5.50 7.07
C ALA A 106 -5.60 -5.52 7.17
N CYS A 107 -5.08 -6.47 7.94
CA CYS A 107 -3.64 -6.62 8.18
C CYS A 107 -2.85 -6.93 6.90
N PHE A 108 -1.65 -6.34 6.78
CA PHE A 108 -0.63 -6.70 5.78
C PHE A 108 -1.00 -6.49 4.30
N MET A 109 -2.05 -5.73 4.01
CA MET A 109 -2.55 -5.52 2.65
C MET A 109 -1.78 -4.43 1.88
N GLN A 110 -0.80 -3.76 2.50
CA GLN A 110 0.03 -2.73 1.87
C GLN A 110 1.43 -3.25 1.49
N GLY A 111 1.47 -4.07 0.45
CA GLY A 111 2.70 -4.59 -0.16
C GLY A 111 2.81 -4.22 -1.65
N VAL A 112 4.03 -4.17 -2.18
CA VAL A 112 4.30 -3.90 -3.60
C VAL A 112 3.64 -4.93 -4.50
N GLU A 113 3.65 -6.21 -4.12
CA GLU A 113 3.10 -7.31 -4.90
C GLU A 113 1.59 -7.12 -5.09
N LEU A 114 0.86 -7.02 -3.98
CA LEU A 114 -0.58 -6.81 -4.04
C LEU A 114 -0.92 -5.46 -4.69
N ALA A 115 -0.23 -4.38 -4.36
CA ALA A 115 -0.50 -3.08 -4.97
C ALA A 115 -0.28 -3.10 -6.49
N THR A 116 0.73 -3.84 -6.98
CA THR A 116 1.00 -4.00 -8.42
C THR A 116 -0.13 -4.77 -9.10
N GLU A 117 -0.60 -5.84 -8.49
CA GLU A 117 -1.73 -6.65 -8.98
C GLU A 117 -3.02 -5.84 -9.13
N LEU A 118 -3.32 -5.01 -8.14
CA LEU A 118 -4.53 -4.19 -8.14
C LEU A 118 -4.40 -2.91 -8.98
N SER A 119 -3.18 -2.50 -9.35
CA SER A 119 -2.89 -1.19 -9.98
C SER A 119 -3.53 -0.99 -11.37
N THR A 120 -3.95 -2.06 -12.03
CA THR A 120 -4.66 -1.98 -13.32
C THR A 120 -6.14 -1.66 -13.12
N TYR A 121 -6.74 -2.12 -12.01
CA TYR A 121 -8.17 -2.04 -11.75
C TYR A 121 -8.54 -0.99 -10.71
N THR A 122 -7.54 -0.46 -10.01
CA THR A 122 -7.70 0.54 -8.95
C THR A 122 -6.75 1.71 -9.20
N ARG A 123 -7.23 2.92 -8.93
CA ARG A 123 -6.42 4.13 -9.05
C ARG A 123 -5.56 4.33 -7.80
N PHE A 124 -6.16 4.21 -6.62
CA PHE A 124 -5.45 4.24 -5.35
C PHE A 124 -5.73 2.97 -4.56
N THR A 125 -4.68 2.41 -3.94
CA THR A 125 -4.82 1.39 -2.89
C THR A 125 -4.43 1.99 -1.55
N SER A 126 -5.11 1.63 -0.47
CA SER A 126 -4.74 2.05 0.88
C SER A 126 -4.87 0.92 1.87
N GLY A 127 -3.96 0.85 2.83
CA GLY A 127 -3.95 -0.24 3.81
C GLY A 127 -2.73 -0.21 4.72
N SER A 128 -2.68 -1.19 5.62
CA SER A 128 -1.56 -1.40 6.53
C SER A 128 -0.55 -2.39 5.97
N ALA A 129 0.74 -2.11 6.13
CA ALA A 129 1.81 -3.06 5.80
C ALA A 129 2.05 -4.08 6.92
N GLN A 130 1.33 -3.96 8.04
CA GLN A 130 1.47 -4.85 9.18
C GLN A 130 0.12 -5.16 9.87
N VAL A 131 0.19 -5.78 11.05
CA VAL A 131 -0.96 -5.94 11.93
C VAL A 131 -1.63 -4.59 12.22
N GLN A 132 -2.94 -4.55 12.14
CA GLN A 132 -3.77 -3.39 12.43
C GLN A 132 -4.59 -3.64 13.72
N SER A 133 -4.96 -2.56 14.43
CA SER A 133 -5.94 -2.62 15.52
C SER A 133 -7.29 -3.14 15.03
N PHE A 134 -7.94 -3.98 15.82
CA PHE A 134 -9.27 -4.54 15.53
C PHE A 134 -10.39 -3.50 15.46
N LEU A 135 -10.12 -2.26 15.89
CA LEU A 135 -11.08 -1.16 15.80
C LEU A 135 -11.34 -0.70 14.36
N GLY A 136 -10.52 -1.11 13.39
CA GLY A 136 -10.62 -0.74 11.98
C GLY A 136 -10.30 0.73 11.70
N LEU A 137 -10.85 1.28 10.63
CA LEU A 137 -10.72 2.69 10.27
C LEU A 137 -11.63 3.59 11.12
N PRO A 138 -11.30 4.90 11.28
CA PRO A 138 -12.14 5.85 11.98
C PRO A 138 -13.37 6.27 11.15
N TYR A 139 -14.27 5.32 10.85
CA TYR A 139 -15.39 5.48 9.90
C TYR A 139 -16.26 6.71 10.15
N ARG A 140 -16.58 7.04 11.41
CA ARG A 140 -17.37 8.24 11.73
C ARG A 140 -16.68 9.52 11.25
N THR A 141 -15.41 9.70 11.60
CA THR A 141 -14.63 10.86 11.17
C THR A 141 -14.39 10.83 9.68
N PHE A 142 -14.09 9.66 9.12
CA PHE A 142 -13.84 9.49 7.69
C PHE A 142 -15.05 9.89 6.85
N PHE A 143 -16.23 9.36 7.15
CA PHE A 143 -17.45 9.73 6.43
C PHE A 143 -17.89 11.17 6.69
N TYR A 144 -17.63 11.73 7.87
CA TYR A 144 -17.83 13.16 8.11
C TYR A 144 -16.96 14.04 7.20
N GLU A 145 -15.67 13.74 7.09
CA GLU A 145 -14.74 14.49 6.25
C GLU A 145 -15.04 14.32 4.76
N LEU A 146 -15.42 13.11 4.33
CA LEU A 146 -15.86 12.83 2.96
C LEU A 146 -17.09 13.69 2.60
N ASN A 147 -18.09 13.75 3.49
CA ASN A 147 -19.31 14.54 3.29
C ASN A 147 -19.10 16.06 3.37
N SER A 148 -17.96 16.50 3.91
CA SER A 148 -17.57 17.91 3.96
C SER A 148 -16.46 18.25 2.95
N SER A 149 -16.28 17.40 1.93
CA SER A 149 -15.30 17.57 0.85
C SER A 149 -13.88 17.83 1.35
N PHE A 150 -13.49 17.16 2.43
CA PHE A 150 -12.17 17.27 3.07
C PHE A 150 -11.77 18.71 3.43
N HIS A 151 -12.74 19.52 3.86
CA HIS A 151 -12.55 20.92 4.21
C HIS A 151 -11.35 21.17 5.13
N ARG A 152 -11.14 20.31 6.15
CA ARG A 152 -10.04 20.45 7.10
C ARG A 152 -8.66 20.25 6.46
N LEU A 153 -8.53 19.32 5.52
CA LEU A 153 -7.29 19.13 4.76
C LEU A 153 -6.94 20.39 3.96
N GLY A 154 -7.93 20.97 3.28
CA GLY A 154 -7.74 22.20 2.52
C GLY A 154 -7.26 23.37 3.38
N GLN A 155 -7.85 23.55 4.57
CA GLN A 155 -7.36 24.55 5.52
C GLN A 155 -5.92 24.29 5.96
N ARG A 156 -5.56 23.03 6.22
CA ARG A 156 -4.21 22.67 6.68
C ARG A 156 -3.15 22.96 5.61
N LEU A 157 -3.40 22.62 4.35
CA LEU A 157 -2.48 22.90 3.24
C LEU A 157 -2.27 24.41 3.06
N LYS A 158 -3.34 25.21 3.13
CA LYS A 158 -3.25 26.68 3.09
C LYS A 158 -2.40 27.23 4.24
N ARG A 159 -2.64 26.80 5.48
CA ARG A 159 -1.83 27.21 6.64
C ARG A 159 -0.37 26.80 6.52
N GLN A 160 -0.08 25.60 5.99
CA GLN A 160 1.31 25.17 5.72
C GLN A 160 1.99 26.06 4.69
N ALA A 161 1.28 26.41 3.60
CA ALA A 161 1.80 27.33 2.60
C ALA A 161 2.15 28.70 3.20
N GLU A 162 1.26 29.27 4.01
CA GLU A 162 1.50 30.53 4.73
C GLU A 162 2.72 30.44 5.67
N GLN A 163 2.87 29.33 6.40
CA GLN A 163 4.03 29.11 7.28
C GLN A 163 5.33 29.01 6.48
N PHE A 164 5.33 28.32 5.33
CA PHE A 164 6.50 28.25 4.46
C PHE A 164 6.86 29.60 3.87
N GLN A 165 5.87 30.40 3.47
CA GLN A 165 6.08 31.75 2.98
C GLN A 165 6.70 32.65 4.06
N LYS A 166 6.19 32.61 5.30
CA LYS A 166 6.76 33.34 6.45
C LYS A 166 8.20 32.93 6.76
N ARG A 167 8.59 31.70 6.42
CA ARG A 167 9.95 31.16 6.60
C ARG A 167 10.86 31.36 5.40
N GLY A 168 10.42 32.06 4.35
CA GLY A 168 11.21 32.26 3.12
C GLY A 168 11.39 30.99 2.28
N LEU A 169 10.42 30.07 2.30
CA LEU A 169 10.43 28.81 1.55
C LEU A 169 9.36 28.80 0.44
N PRO A 170 9.51 29.62 -0.63
CA PRO A 170 8.46 29.84 -1.63
C PRO A 170 8.12 28.58 -2.44
N GLU A 171 9.10 27.72 -2.74
CA GLU A 171 8.85 26.47 -3.47
C GLU A 171 7.97 25.50 -2.67
N LYS A 172 8.19 25.40 -1.35
CA LYS A 172 7.38 24.55 -0.47
C LYS A 172 5.97 25.12 -0.28
N ALA A 173 5.85 26.44 -0.22
CA ALA A 173 4.55 27.11 -0.19
C ALA A 173 3.76 26.81 -1.47
N ARG A 174 4.40 26.97 -2.64
CA ARG A 174 3.81 26.63 -3.93
C ARG A 174 3.40 25.16 -4.02
N ALA A 175 4.27 24.23 -3.63
CA ALA A 175 3.95 22.80 -3.64
C ALA A 175 2.72 22.46 -2.78
N ALA A 176 2.57 23.10 -1.60
CA ALA A 176 1.39 22.90 -0.76
C ALA A 176 0.10 23.45 -1.41
N LEU A 177 0.18 24.59 -2.09
CA LEU A 177 -0.94 25.17 -2.83
C LEU A 177 -1.30 24.37 -4.08
N ASP A 178 -0.31 23.95 -4.87
CA ASP A 178 -0.50 23.10 -6.05
C ASP A 178 -1.17 21.78 -5.65
N LYS A 179 -0.73 21.18 -4.53
CA LYS A 179 -1.40 20.01 -3.94
C LYS A 179 -2.85 20.30 -3.59
N TRP A 180 -3.15 21.44 -2.96
CA TRP A 180 -4.54 21.83 -2.68
C TRP A 180 -5.38 22.00 -3.95
N GLU A 181 -4.84 22.64 -4.98
CA GLU A 181 -5.54 22.87 -6.25
C GLU A 181 -5.91 21.58 -6.98
N VAL A 182 -5.06 20.55 -6.87
CA VAL A 182 -5.36 19.20 -7.36
C VAL A 182 -6.42 18.53 -6.48
N LEU A 183 -6.18 18.43 -5.17
CA LEU A 183 -7.03 17.67 -4.27
C LEU A 183 -8.46 18.23 -4.15
N LYS A 184 -8.66 19.54 -4.33
CA LYS A 184 -10.00 20.14 -4.31
C LYS A 184 -10.85 19.79 -5.53
N LYS A 185 -10.24 19.32 -6.62
CA LYS A 185 -10.91 18.96 -7.89
C LYS A 185 -10.94 17.45 -8.13
N ASP A 186 -10.19 16.69 -7.33
CA ASP A 186 -9.96 15.26 -7.50
C ASP A 186 -10.31 14.56 -6.19
N GLU A 187 -11.61 14.27 -6.01
CA GLU A 187 -12.13 13.65 -4.79
C GLU A 187 -11.44 12.31 -4.48
N PRO A 188 -11.18 11.41 -5.46
CA PRO A 188 -10.37 10.22 -5.24
C PRO A 188 -9.00 10.49 -4.63
N ALA A 189 -8.27 11.45 -5.19
CA ALA A 189 -6.95 11.81 -4.67
C ALA A 189 -7.07 12.44 -3.27
N ALA A 190 -8.12 13.22 -3.00
CA ALA A 190 -8.39 13.78 -1.68
C ALA A 190 -8.61 12.69 -0.63
N VAL A 191 -9.37 11.64 -0.96
CA VAL A 191 -9.56 10.45 -0.10
C VAL A 191 -8.20 9.82 0.23
N ALA A 192 -7.44 9.43 -0.79
CA ALA A 192 -6.14 8.78 -0.64
C ALA A 192 -5.14 9.66 0.15
N ASN A 193 -5.19 10.97 -0.02
CA ASN A 193 -4.30 11.87 0.71
C ASN A 193 -4.73 12.09 2.16
N THR A 194 -6.03 12.06 2.45
CA THR A 194 -6.56 12.41 3.79
C THR A 194 -6.63 11.22 4.73
N LEU A 195 -6.91 10.02 4.20
CA LEU A 195 -7.20 8.85 5.02
C LEU A 195 -6.07 8.51 6.02
N PRO A 196 -4.77 8.45 5.64
CA PRO A 196 -3.71 8.23 6.61
C PRO A 196 -3.68 9.28 7.74
N TYR A 197 -4.00 10.56 7.45
CA TYR A 197 -4.07 11.60 8.48
C TYR A 197 -5.25 11.43 9.43
N LEU A 198 -6.40 10.96 8.94
CA LEU A 198 -7.56 10.71 9.82
C LEU A 198 -7.27 9.56 10.76
N VAL A 199 -6.62 8.51 10.25
CA VAL A 199 -6.16 7.40 11.08
C VAL A 199 -5.15 7.88 12.12
N SER A 200 -4.18 8.70 11.71
CA SER A 200 -3.22 9.35 12.62
C SER A 200 -3.90 10.14 13.74
N ALA A 201 -4.85 11.01 13.39
CA ALA A 201 -5.57 11.83 14.36
C ALA A 201 -6.40 10.96 15.32
N SER A 202 -7.01 9.89 14.81
CA SER A 202 -7.80 8.96 15.60
C SER A 202 -6.97 8.16 16.61
N LEU A 203 -5.74 7.80 16.24
CA LEU A 203 -4.80 7.07 17.09
C LEU A 203 -3.97 7.96 18.02
N SER A 204 -4.09 9.29 17.93
CA SER A 204 -3.45 10.22 18.87
C SER A 204 -3.98 10.09 20.29
N ASP A 205 -3.24 10.60 21.29
CA ASP A 205 -3.65 10.59 22.70
C ASP A 205 -5.02 11.28 22.92
N SER A 206 -5.35 12.28 22.09
CA SER A 206 -6.64 12.97 22.09
C SER A 206 -7.73 12.27 21.27
N GLY A 207 -7.35 11.31 20.43
CA GLY A 207 -8.23 10.59 19.53
C GLY A 207 -9.09 9.55 20.26
N TYR A 208 -10.18 9.11 19.63
CA TYR A 208 -11.01 8.06 20.22
C TYR A 208 -10.28 6.71 20.23
N GLN A 209 -9.79 6.26 19.06
CA GLN A 209 -9.07 4.98 18.97
C GLN A 209 -7.84 4.98 19.87
N GLY A 210 -7.04 6.04 19.91
CA GLY A 210 -5.86 6.13 20.81
C GLY A 210 -6.20 5.97 22.31
N ARG A 211 -7.42 6.36 22.74
CA ARG A 211 -7.88 6.21 24.13
C ARG A 211 -8.47 4.83 24.45
N VAL A 212 -9.09 4.17 23.47
CA VAL A 212 -9.81 2.90 23.67
C VAL A 212 -9.05 1.67 23.18
N ASP A 213 -8.08 1.85 22.28
CA ASP A 213 -7.14 0.84 21.79
C ASP A 213 -6.08 0.58 22.88
N LYS A 214 -6.58 0.06 24.00
CA LYS A 214 -5.78 -0.50 25.09
C LYS A 214 -5.50 -1.94 24.69
N SER A 215 -4.27 -2.41 24.90
CA SER A 215 -3.85 -3.77 24.56
C SER A 215 -4.76 -4.82 25.24
N SER A 216 -5.85 -5.21 24.58
CA SER A 216 -6.58 -6.41 24.89
C SER A 216 -6.06 -7.50 23.95
N ASP A 217 -5.69 -8.64 24.52
CA ASP A 217 -5.37 -9.88 23.80
C ASP A 217 -3.96 -10.01 23.23
N GLY A 218 -2.95 -9.41 23.88
CA GLY A 218 -1.54 -9.69 23.59
C GLY A 218 -0.99 -9.09 22.29
N TYR A 219 -1.81 -8.36 21.54
CA TYR A 219 -1.35 -7.48 20.47
C TYR A 219 -0.92 -6.12 21.06
N PRO A 220 0.19 -5.53 20.55
CA PRO A 220 0.62 -4.21 21.00
C PRO A 220 -0.50 -3.16 20.75
N GLU A 221 -0.33 -1.95 21.29
CA GLU A 221 -1.30 -0.85 21.12
C GLU A 221 -1.12 -0.17 19.76
N GLY A 222 -2.18 0.08 18.96
CA GLY A 222 -2.02 0.61 17.59
C GLY A 222 -1.21 1.91 17.53
N LYS A 223 -1.26 2.69 18.61
CA LYS A 223 -0.39 3.86 18.88
C LYS A 223 1.12 3.59 18.80
N ASP A 224 1.58 2.34 18.91
CA ASP A 224 3.00 1.96 18.87
C ASP A 224 3.44 1.38 17.53
N PHE A 225 2.57 0.66 16.81
CA PHE A 225 2.98 -0.12 15.64
C PHE A 225 2.05 0.04 14.44
N PHE A 226 1.01 0.87 14.49
CA PHE A 226 0.15 1.03 13.33
C PHE A 226 0.88 1.68 12.15
N THR A 227 0.62 1.19 10.95
CA THR A 227 1.09 1.78 9.69
C THR A 227 -0.05 1.82 8.70
N PHE A 228 -0.12 2.89 7.89
CA PHE A 228 -1.14 3.00 6.86
C PHE A 228 -0.67 3.95 5.78
N ALA A 229 -0.65 3.48 4.55
CA ALA A 229 -0.27 4.29 3.40
C ALA A 229 -1.37 4.24 2.36
N SER A 230 -1.39 5.26 1.51
CA SER A 230 -2.09 5.21 0.23
C SER A 230 -1.06 5.18 -0.88
N VAL A 231 -1.32 4.41 -1.93
CA VAL A 231 -0.45 4.19 -3.09
C VAL A 231 -1.19 4.56 -4.36
N ASP A 232 -0.58 5.38 -5.20
CA ASP A 232 -1.06 5.64 -6.57
C ASP A 232 -0.64 4.49 -7.48
N GLY A 233 -1.61 3.70 -7.95
CA GLY A 233 -1.38 2.51 -8.77
C GLY A 233 -0.76 2.84 -10.12
N LYS A 234 -1.09 3.99 -10.71
CA LYS A 234 -0.52 4.41 -12.00
C LYS A 234 0.95 4.78 -11.85
N VAL A 235 1.29 5.55 -10.81
CA VAL A 235 2.68 5.94 -10.54
C VAL A 235 3.50 4.71 -10.13
N LEU A 236 2.94 3.80 -9.32
CA LEU A 236 3.56 2.51 -8.98
C LEU A 236 3.96 1.76 -10.25
N ARG A 237 2.98 1.46 -11.12
CA ARG A 237 3.19 0.62 -12.30
C ARG A 237 4.09 1.26 -13.35
N LEU A 238 3.90 2.55 -13.63
CA LEU A 238 4.59 3.22 -14.73
C LEU A 238 5.94 3.83 -14.34
N GLN A 239 6.18 4.04 -13.05
CA GLN A 239 7.41 4.70 -12.58
C GLN A 239 8.18 3.83 -11.59
N LEU A 240 7.56 3.37 -10.49
CA LEU A 240 8.31 2.66 -9.45
C LEU A 240 8.77 1.27 -9.90
N ILE A 241 7.89 0.48 -10.51
CA ILE A 241 8.25 -0.87 -10.97
C ILE A 241 9.46 -0.85 -11.93
N PRO A 242 9.52 0.00 -12.96
CA PRO A 242 10.73 0.13 -13.78
C PRO A 242 12.00 0.52 -13.01
N GLN A 243 11.88 1.35 -11.96
CA GLN A 243 13.05 1.72 -11.15
C GLN A 243 13.51 0.57 -10.25
N LEU A 244 12.56 -0.21 -9.72
CA LEU A 244 12.85 -1.44 -8.98
C LEU A 244 13.49 -2.50 -9.88
N GLU A 245 13.05 -2.65 -11.13
CA GLU A 245 13.71 -3.54 -12.11
C GLU A 245 15.16 -3.09 -12.39
N LYS A 246 15.41 -1.78 -12.58
CA LYS A 246 16.77 -1.24 -12.74
C LYS A 246 17.64 -1.50 -11.53
N LEU A 247 17.06 -1.38 -10.33
CA LEU A 247 17.75 -1.71 -9.09
C LEU A 247 18.13 -3.19 -9.06
N ALA A 248 17.23 -4.10 -9.43
CA ALA A 248 17.51 -5.52 -9.48
C ALA A 248 18.66 -5.86 -10.47
N VAL A 249 18.65 -5.25 -11.66
CA VAL A 249 19.75 -5.36 -12.64
C VAL A 249 21.07 -4.86 -12.04
N ALA A 250 21.06 -3.71 -11.37
CA ALA A 250 22.25 -3.14 -10.74
C ALA A 250 22.80 -4.03 -9.61
N LEU A 251 21.91 -4.60 -8.78
CA LEU A 251 22.28 -5.52 -7.72
C LEU A 251 22.95 -6.77 -8.29
N LYS A 252 22.37 -7.36 -9.34
CA LYS A 252 22.99 -8.51 -10.03
C LYS A 252 24.36 -8.13 -10.60
N ALA A 253 24.48 -6.99 -11.28
CA ALA A 253 25.77 -6.53 -11.80
C ALA A 253 26.82 -6.34 -10.70
N PHE A 254 26.41 -5.85 -9.52
CA PHE A 254 27.27 -5.74 -8.35
C PHE A 254 27.76 -7.10 -7.83
N LEU A 255 26.91 -8.13 -7.83
CA LEU A 255 27.32 -9.48 -7.44
C LEU A 255 28.36 -10.08 -8.40
N PHE A 256 28.27 -9.79 -9.69
CA PHE A 256 29.15 -10.34 -10.73
C PHE A 256 30.36 -9.48 -11.09
N GLU A 257 30.49 -8.27 -10.54
CA GLU A 257 31.65 -7.40 -10.80
C GLU A 257 32.96 -8.04 -10.32
N ASP A 258 32.91 -8.81 -9.23
CA ASP A 258 34.04 -9.55 -8.66
C ASP A 258 33.57 -10.95 -8.31
N LYS A 259 33.97 -11.94 -9.11
CA LYS A 259 33.53 -13.33 -8.96
C LYS A 259 34.04 -13.96 -7.66
N GLU A 260 35.22 -13.59 -7.19
CA GLU A 260 35.81 -14.14 -5.96
C GLU A 260 35.04 -13.64 -4.72
N LYS A 261 34.50 -12.42 -4.80
CA LYS A 261 33.71 -11.81 -3.72
C LYS A 261 32.20 -11.96 -3.88
N ARG A 262 31.75 -12.68 -4.91
CA ARG A 262 30.32 -12.82 -5.21
C ARG A 262 29.54 -13.35 -4.01
N PHE A 263 30.06 -14.40 -3.36
CA PHE A 263 29.42 -15.02 -2.20
C PHE A 263 29.32 -14.05 -1.02
N GLU A 264 30.44 -13.41 -0.65
CA GLU A 264 30.49 -12.41 0.42
C GLU A 264 29.48 -11.27 0.16
N ARG A 265 29.44 -10.75 -1.06
CA ARG A 265 28.49 -9.70 -1.46
C ARG A 265 27.04 -10.18 -1.41
N ALA A 266 26.77 -11.43 -1.78
CA ALA A 266 25.43 -12.02 -1.68
C ALA A 266 24.99 -12.12 -0.22
N LEU A 267 25.86 -12.62 0.66
CA LEU A 267 25.62 -12.64 2.11
C LEU A 267 25.42 -11.24 2.68
N ASP A 268 26.24 -10.26 2.28
CA ASP A 268 26.08 -8.87 2.73
C ASP A 268 24.72 -8.30 2.35
N LEU A 269 24.22 -8.58 1.14
CA LEU A 269 22.86 -8.20 0.75
C LEU A 269 21.79 -8.96 1.56
N GLN A 270 22.00 -10.26 1.77
CA GLN A 270 21.11 -11.14 2.55
C GLN A 270 21.14 -10.88 4.06
N PHE A 271 22.14 -10.22 4.63
CA PHE A 271 22.16 -9.88 6.06
C PHE A 271 21.88 -8.39 6.31
N ALA A 272 22.39 -7.51 5.44
CA ALA A 272 22.19 -6.07 5.61
C ALA A 272 20.73 -5.66 5.38
N VAL A 273 20.01 -6.32 4.48
CA VAL A 273 18.61 -5.98 4.18
C VAL A 273 17.63 -6.61 5.17
N PRO A 274 17.76 -7.89 5.57
CA PRO A 274 16.94 -8.53 6.61
C PRO A 274 16.96 -7.93 8.01
N ALA A 275 18.05 -7.27 8.41
CA ALA A 275 18.05 -6.44 9.63
C ALA A 275 17.06 -5.24 9.59
N LEU A 276 16.22 -5.14 8.56
CA LEU A 276 15.08 -4.23 8.41
C LEU A 276 13.71 -4.93 8.48
N GLN A 277 13.59 -6.11 9.10
CA GLN A 277 12.27 -6.62 9.48
C GLN A 277 11.67 -5.69 10.57
N MET A 278 10.99 -4.66 10.09
CA MET A 278 10.47 -3.56 10.91
C MET A 278 8.99 -3.74 11.24
N PHE A 279 8.27 -4.47 10.38
CA PHE A 279 6.89 -4.84 10.61
C PHE A 279 6.82 -6.01 11.59
N ARG A 280 5.81 -5.99 12.48
CA ARG A 280 5.47 -7.18 13.27
C ARG A 280 4.70 -8.15 12.38
N THR A 281 5.43 -8.95 11.60
CA THR A 281 4.84 -9.86 10.61
C THR A 281 5.68 -11.11 10.47
N ASP A 282 5.02 -12.24 10.27
CA ASP A 282 5.60 -13.51 9.81
C ASP A 282 5.64 -13.61 8.27
N LEU A 283 5.04 -12.63 7.56
CA LEU A 283 4.93 -12.63 6.09
C LEU A 283 6.23 -12.28 5.38
N ARG A 284 7.35 -12.23 6.11
CA ARG A 284 8.70 -12.05 5.55
C ARG A 284 8.84 -10.87 4.58
N THR A 285 8.01 -9.84 4.73
CA THR A 285 8.11 -8.60 3.96
C THR A 285 9.08 -7.61 4.62
N ARG A 286 9.72 -6.78 3.80
CA ARG A 286 10.62 -5.70 4.24
C ARG A 286 10.03 -4.36 3.90
N GLU A 287 10.28 -3.36 4.75
CA GLU A 287 9.84 -2.01 4.44
C GLU A 287 10.72 -1.43 3.33
N LEU A 288 10.08 -1.04 2.22
CA LEU A 288 10.78 -0.70 0.99
C LEU A 288 11.65 0.54 1.14
N GLY A 289 11.15 1.60 1.77
CA GLY A 289 11.87 2.87 1.86
C GLY A 289 13.16 2.79 2.68
N SER A 290 13.12 2.08 3.82
CA SER A 290 14.29 1.81 4.65
C SER A 290 15.28 0.90 3.93
N THR A 291 14.80 -0.06 3.14
CA THR A 291 15.64 -0.94 2.33
C THR A 291 16.40 -0.18 1.26
N LEU A 292 15.70 0.66 0.48
CA LEU A 292 16.33 1.55 -0.49
C LEU A 292 17.35 2.48 0.19
N GLY A 293 17.02 2.96 1.39
CA GLY A 293 17.92 3.73 2.24
C GLY A 293 19.25 3.04 2.54
N LYS A 294 19.22 1.75 2.88
CA LYS A 294 20.43 0.95 3.11
C LYS A 294 21.21 0.71 1.82
N LEU A 295 20.53 0.35 0.72
CA LEU A 295 21.18 0.09 -0.57
C LEU A 295 21.91 1.33 -1.13
N LYS A 296 21.41 2.54 -0.83
CA LYS A 296 22.11 3.79 -1.16
C LYS A 296 23.49 3.94 -0.48
N LEU A 297 23.74 3.24 0.62
CA LEU A 297 25.01 3.29 1.32
C LEU A 297 26.06 2.35 0.71
N LEU A 298 25.67 1.40 -0.15
CA LEU A 298 26.60 0.43 -0.75
C LEU A 298 27.77 1.09 -1.47
N GLY A 299 27.54 2.18 -2.20
CA GLY A 299 28.63 2.90 -2.88
C GLY A 299 29.69 3.47 -1.92
N LYS A 300 29.34 3.71 -0.65
CA LYS A 300 30.29 4.09 0.40
C LYS A 300 30.92 2.88 1.08
N SER A 301 30.16 1.81 1.27
CA SER A 301 30.67 0.54 1.85
C SER A 301 31.68 -0.15 0.94
N TYR A 302 31.55 0.00 -0.39
CA TYR A 302 32.46 -0.57 -1.39
C TYR A 302 33.04 0.53 -2.30
N PRO A 303 33.96 1.37 -1.81
CA PRO A 303 34.48 2.51 -2.57
C PRO A 303 35.22 2.10 -3.86
N GLY A 304 35.77 0.88 -3.92
CA GLY A 304 36.41 0.33 -5.12
C GLY A 304 35.44 -0.21 -6.17
N SER A 305 34.17 -0.42 -5.83
CA SER A 305 33.18 -1.01 -6.73
C SER A 305 32.46 0.05 -7.57
N ALA A 306 32.57 -0.06 -8.89
CA ALA A 306 31.79 0.78 -9.80
C ALA A 306 30.31 0.40 -9.74
N GLN A 307 29.99 -0.89 -9.67
CA GLN A 307 28.62 -1.37 -9.59
C GLN A 307 27.93 -1.03 -8.27
N ALA A 308 28.64 -0.96 -7.14
CA ALA A 308 28.07 -0.47 -5.88
C ALA A 308 27.59 0.99 -5.98
N ARG A 309 28.32 1.84 -6.74
CA ARG A 309 27.87 3.21 -7.04
C ARG A 309 26.64 3.23 -7.95
N VAL A 310 26.54 2.28 -8.89
CA VAL A 310 25.35 2.13 -9.75
C VAL A 310 24.15 1.70 -8.92
N VAL A 311 24.29 0.73 -8.02
CA VAL A 311 23.25 0.33 -7.07
C VAL A 311 22.80 1.51 -6.22
N ALA A 312 23.74 2.29 -5.67
CA ALA A 312 23.41 3.45 -4.85
C ALA A 312 22.59 4.50 -5.61
N ARG A 313 22.89 4.73 -6.90
CA ARG A 313 22.10 5.62 -7.77
C ARG A 313 20.72 5.03 -8.08
N ALA A 314 20.64 3.75 -8.46
CA ALA A 314 19.37 3.09 -8.74
C ALA A 314 18.43 3.10 -7.52
N ALA A 315 18.98 2.82 -6.33
CA ALA A 315 18.23 2.89 -5.08
C ALA A 315 17.75 4.31 -4.75
N HIS A 316 18.55 5.34 -5.08
CA HIS A 316 18.14 6.73 -4.93
C HIS A 316 16.98 7.12 -5.84
N GLU A 317 17.01 6.72 -7.11
CA GLU A 317 15.92 7.00 -8.07
C GLU A 317 14.64 6.24 -7.71
N ALA A 318 14.76 4.97 -7.28
CA ALA A 318 13.64 4.20 -6.77
C ALA A 318 13.02 4.85 -5.52
N GLU A 319 13.84 5.34 -4.59
CA GLU A 319 13.36 6.03 -3.38
C GLU A 319 12.61 7.32 -3.72
N LYS A 320 13.17 8.15 -4.62
CA LYS A 320 12.52 9.38 -5.07
C LYS A 320 11.16 9.09 -5.71
N THR A 321 11.09 8.00 -6.48
CA THR A 321 9.83 7.56 -7.10
C THR A 321 8.85 7.03 -6.07
N LEU A 322 9.31 6.30 -5.05
CA LEU A 322 8.49 5.80 -3.95
C LEU A 322 7.79 6.94 -3.20
N GLU A 323 8.45 8.09 -3.01
CA GLU A 323 7.80 9.27 -2.40
C GLU A 323 6.64 9.81 -3.24
N ALA A 324 6.72 9.73 -4.56
CA ALA A 324 5.63 10.13 -5.45
C ALA A 324 4.50 9.10 -5.48
N VAL A 325 4.84 7.81 -5.33
CA VAL A 325 3.90 6.68 -5.31
C VAL A 325 3.06 6.67 -4.05
N VAL A 326 3.62 7.10 -2.92
CA VAL A 326 2.95 7.14 -1.61
C VAL A 326 2.54 8.58 -1.30
N PRO A 327 1.41 9.09 -1.86
CA PRO A 327 0.99 10.49 -1.69
C PRO A 327 0.72 10.89 -0.23
N SER A 328 0.42 9.92 0.63
CA SER A 328 0.19 10.09 2.05
C SER A 328 0.50 8.81 2.81
N VAL A 329 1.07 8.98 4.00
CA VAL A 329 1.45 7.89 4.89
C VAL A 329 1.30 8.32 6.35
N TYR A 330 0.86 7.37 7.17
CA TYR A 330 0.94 7.44 8.62
C TYR A 330 1.66 6.21 9.15
N PHE A 331 2.47 6.42 10.17
CA PHE A 331 3.08 5.37 10.96
C PHE A 331 3.27 5.86 12.38
N SER A 332 3.12 4.95 13.33
CA SER A 332 3.25 5.23 14.75
C SER A 332 4.69 5.57 15.18
N LYS A 333 4.85 6.14 16.38
CA LYS A 333 6.11 6.69 16.93
C LYS A 333 7.32 5.76 16.79
N ARG A 334 7.12 4.45 16.91
CA ARG A 334 8.16 3.43 16.73
C ARG A 334 8.93 3.57 15.41
N TYR A 335 8.26 4.06 14.36
CA TYR A 335 8.80 4.17 13.02
C TYR A 335 9.41 5.54 12.71
N GLU A 336 9.22 6.56 13.56
CA GLU A 336 9.73 7.92 13.34
C GLU A 336 11.26 7.99 13.25
N LYS A 337 11.97 7.08 13.91
CA LYS A 337 13.44 6.98 13.83
C LYS A 337 13.95 6.52 12.45
N TYR A 338 13.06 6.13 11.54
CA TYR A 338 13.39 5.69 10.18
C TYR A 338 12.92 6.74 9.17
N PRO A 339 13.78 7.70 8.77
CA PRO A 339 13.35 8.86 7.97
C PRO A 339 12.81 8.50 6.58
N ARG A 340 13.12 7.28 6.11
CA ARG A 340 12.76 6.77 4.79
C ARG A 340 11.56 5.83 4.83
N PHE A 341 10.97 5.62 6.00
CA PHE A 341 9.82 4.73 6.15
C PHE A 341 8.61 5.26 5.38
N ARG A 342 7.98 4.40 4.58
CA ARG A 342 6.80 4.72 3.75
C ARG A 342 5.65 3.74 3.92
N ALA A 343 5.73 2.85 4.92
CA ALA A 343 4.66 1.91 5.27
C ALA A 343 4.18 1.06 4.08
N ILE A 344 5.09 0.66 3.20
CA ILE A 344 4.83 -0.31 2.14
C ILE A 344 5.86 -1.43 2.22
N GLY A 345 5.37 -2.67 2.26
CA GLY A 345 6.19 -3.86 2.27
C GLY A 345 6.54 -4.34 0.86
N PHE A 346 7.58 -5.15 0.75
CA PHE A 346 7.83 -6.00 -0.42
C PHE A 346 8.50 -7.30 0.05
N TRP A 347 8.32 -8.37 -0.71
CA TRP A 347 8.88 -9.68 -0.43
C TRP A 347 10.35 -9.71 -0.82
N LEU A 348 11.21 -9.97 0.16
CA LEU A 348 12.63 -10.18 -0.03
C LEU A 348 13.10 -11.26 0.96
N PRO A 349 13.39 -12.48 0.47
CA PRO A 349 13.79 -13.60 1.33
C PRO A 349 15.08 -13.34 2.10
N GLU A 350 15.21 -13.89 3.31
CA GLU A 350 16.46 -13.86 4.09
C GLU A 350 17.42 -14.97 3.71
N SER A 351 16.89 -16.11 3.26
CA SER A 351 17.68 -17.30 2.98
C SER A 351 17.17 -18.10 1.77
N PRO A 352 18.00 -19.00 1.22
CA PRO A 352 17.57 -19.96 0.21
C PRO A 352 16.37 -20.81 0.63
N GLU A 353 16.30 -21.22 1.90
CA GLU A 353 15.19 -22.00 2.45
C GLU A 353 13.90 -21.19 2.42
N GLU A 354 13.98 -19.92 2.87
CA GLU A 354 12.85 -19.01 2.87
C GLU A 354 12.30 -18.76 1.46
N TYR A 355 13.21 -18.53 0.51
CA TYR A 355 12.87 -18.34 -0.88
C TYR A 355 12.17 -19.58 -1.45
N LYS A 356 12.70 -20.79 -1.22
CA LYS A 356 12.10 -22.05 -1.68
C LYS A 356 10.70 -22.28 -1.09
N GLU A 357 10.50 -21.96 0.19
CA GLU A 357 9.21 -22.12 0.87
C GLU A 357 8.13 -21.20 0.28
N ASP A 358 8.48 -19.94 -0.03
CA ASP A 358 7.50 -18.91 -0.40
C ASP A 358 7.41 -18.66 -1.92
N LEU A 359 8.35 -19.17 -2.72
CA LEU A 359 8.39 -18.95 -4.19
C LEU A 359 7.06 -19.29 -4.86
N ALA A 360 6.42 -20.40 -4.50
CA ALA A 360 5.15 -20.82 -5.10
C ALA A 360 4.01 -19.79 -4.89
N ALA A 361 4.08 -18.97 -3.84
CA ALA A 361 3.12 -17.90 -3.61
C ALA A 361 3.40 -16.68 -4.50
N PHE A 362 4.67 -16.34 -4.73
CA PHE A 362 5.07 -15.08 -5.37
C PHE A 362 5.43 -15.20 -6.86
N GLN A 363 5.74 -16.40 -7.34
CA GLN A 363 6.25 -16.65 -8.69
C GLN A 363 5.30 -16.19 -9.79
N ASP A 364 4.00 -16.07 -9.51
CA ASP A 364 2.96 -15.65 -10.46
C ASP A 364 2.59 -14.16 -10.32
N THR A 365 3.21 -13.44 -9.38
CA THR A 365 2.93 -12.00 -9.24
C THR A 365 3.40 -11.20 -10.45
N LEU A 366 2.64 -10.17 -10.80
CA LEU A 366 3.02 -9.16 -11.78
C LEU A 366 4.33 -8.46 -11.41
N PHE A 367 4.60 -8.28 -10.11
CA PHE A 367 5.87 -7.70 -9.65
C PHE A 367 7.05 -8.62 -9.98
N PHE A 368 6.99 -9.89 -9.59
CA PHE A 368 8.08 -10.84 -9.81
C PHE A 368 8.32 -11.11 -11.30
N ASN A 369 7.25 -11.12 -12.10
CA ASN A 369 7.30 -11.27 -13.56
C ASN A 369 7.40 -9.95 -14.33
N SER A 370 7.57 -8.82 -13.65
CA SER A 370 7.69 -7.52 -14.31
C SER A 370 8.91 -7.49 -15.24
N ASN A 371 8.67 -7.06 -16.48
CA ASN A 371 9.70 -6.98 -17.52
C ASN A 371 9.55 -5.71 -18.37
N THR A 372 9.39 -4.57 -17.71
CA THR A 372 9.29 -3.26 -18.38
C THR A 372 10.58 -2.89 -19.13
N LEU A 373 11.72 -3.42 -18.68
CA LEU A 373 13.01 -3.30 -19.36
C LEU A 373 13.15 -4.19 -20.62
N LYS A 374 12.19 -5.06 -20.93
CA LYS A 374 12.22 -6.00 -22.06
C LYS A 374 13.48 -6.87 -22.10
N ALA A 375 13.97 -7.27 -20.93
CA ALA A 375 15.08 -8.19 -20.79
C ALA A 375 14.66 -9.61 -21.21
N LYS A 376 15.65 -10.49 -21.49
CA LYS A 376 15.39 -11.91 -21.78
C LYS A 376 14.68 -12.62 -20.62
N LYS A 377 14.86 -12.12 -19.41
CA LYS A 377 14.32 -12.64 -18.16
C LYS A 377 13.88 -11.48 -17.26
N PRO A 378 12.75 -11.58 -16.54
CA PRO A 378 12.35 -10.58 -15.55
C PRO A 378 13.46 -10.31 -14.53
N ALA A 379 13.72 -9.03 -14.24
CA ALA A 379 14.91 -8.62 -13.48
C ALA A 379 14.92 -9.14 -12.04
N TRP A 380 13.76 -9.14 -11.37
CA TRP A 380 13.64 -9.64 -10.00
C TRP A 380 13.78 -11.15 -9.93
N LYS A 381 13.15 -11.88 -10.86
CA LYS A 381 13.35 -13.33 -11.00
C LYS A 381 14.82 -13.67 -11.21
N ASP A 382 15.49 -12.97 -12.12
CA ASP A 382 16.91 -13.17 -12.42
C ASP A 382 17.82 -12.86 -11.23
N LEU A 383 17.51 -11.84 -10.44
CA LEU A 383 18.25 -11.53 -9.21
C LEU A 383 18.03 -12.60 -8.12
N TYR A 384 16.80 -13.08 -7.93
CA TYR A 384 16.47 -14.00 -6.85
C TYR A 384 17.10 -15.37 -7.08
N GLU A 385 17.11 -15.86 -8.31
CA GLU A 385 17.81 -17.11 -8.63
C GLU A 385 19.33 -16.99 -8.35
N VAL A 386 19.95 -15.85 -8.70
CA VAL A 386 21.37 -15.58 -8.41
C VAL A 386 21.69 -15.53 -6.92
N LEU A 387 20.75 -15.05 -6.10
CA LEU A 387 20.92 -14.91 -4.65
C LEU A 387 20.61 -16.21 -3.90
N PHE A 388 19.63 -16.99 -4.35
CA PHE A 388 19.02 -18.05 -3.53
C PHE A 388 19.03 -19.45 -4.17
N GLU A 389 19.25 -19.59 -5.48
CA GLU A 389 19.27 -20.89 -6.17
C GLU A 389 20.67 -21.27 -6.66
N GLU A 390 21.44 -20.30 -7.15
CA GLU A 390 22.83 -20.54 -7.55
C GLU A 390 23.68 -20.75 -6.29
N GLU A 391 24.19 -21.97 -6.11
CA GLU A 391 25.22 -22.20 -5.09
C GLU A 391 26.44 -21.31 -5.37
N PRO A 392 27.09 -20.78 -4.32
CA PRO A 392 28.20 -19.86 -4.43
C PRO A 392 29.36 -20.32 -5.33
#